data_AF-A0A962NWP3-F1
#
_entry.id   AF-A0A962NWP3-F1
#
_cell.length_a   1.000
_cell.length_b   1.000
_cell.length_c   1.000
_cell.angle_alpha   90.00
_cell.angle_beta   90.00
_cell.angle_gamma   90.00
#
_symmetry.space_group_name_H-M   'P 1'
#
loop_
_entity.id
_entity.type
_entity.pdbx_description
1 polymer ?
#
loop_
_entity_poly.entity_id
_entity_poly.type
_entity_poly.pdbx_seq_one_letter_code
_entity_poly.pdbx_strand_id
1 'polypeptide(L)'
;ILMLRSHRVVDGEVRSSIVKHYGHITIPRHLRDIFITEYGIADLRGKNDSDIIKALLNISDSRCQEELREWAVSKGKLSADYVIPKAYTNNTPEALAERLQPFMQHLPSFPFGTDFTADELKIVKALQALKSSTEHPLQLLKTAISSIFKDEDDTTVHRYLERMGFNETHSLKEKVMKRLFMGNV
;
A
#
# COMPACT_ATOMS: atom_id res chain seq x y z
N ILE A 1 10.36 -1.94 -16.96
CA ILE A 1 9.18 -1.30 -16.31
C ILE A 1 9.37 -1.42 -14.81
N LEU A 2 9.20 -0.34 -14.06
CA LEU A 2 9.28 -0.33 -12.59
C LEU A 2 7.93 0.06 -12.01
N MET A 3 7.44 -0.77 -11.09
CA MET A 3 6.23 -0.51 -10.32
C MET A 3 6.63 -0.19 -8.89
N LEU A 4 6.11 0.91 -8.36
CA LEU A 4 6.39 1.36 -7.00
C LEU A 4 5.20 2.12 -6.45
N ARG A 5 5.05 2.13 -5.12
CA ARG A 5 4.16 3.07 -4.45
C ARG A 5 4.73 4.47 -4.59
N SER A 6 3.89 5.46 -4.81
CA SER A 6 4.36 6.84 -4.95
C SER A 6 4.97 7.40 -3.66
N HIS A 7 4.52 6.91 -2.51
CA HIS A 7 5.01 7.29 -1.19
C HIS A 7 5.23 6.07 -0.31
N ARG A 8 5.96 6.29 0.78
CA ARG A 8 6.16 5.34 1.88
C ARG A 8 6.06 6.08 3.20
N VAL A 9 5.73 5.36 4.26
CA VAL A 9 5.78 5.89 5.62
C VAL A 9 7.11 5.48 6.26
N VAL A 10 7.85 6.44 6.79
CA VAL A 10 9.12 6.22 7.50
C VAL A 10 9.02 6.99 8.82
N ASP A 11 9.10 6.28 9.94
CA ASP A 11 8.97 6.85 11.29
C ASP A 11 7.67 7.67 11.49
N GLY A 12 6.57 7.21 10.89
CA GLY A 12 5.27 7.90 10.92
C GLY A 12 5.10 9.03 9.90
N GLU A 13 6.18 9.42 9.22
CA GLU A 13 6.17 10.51 8.24
C GLU A 13 6.03 10.02 6.80
N VAL A 14 5.21 10.72 6.01
CA VAL A 14 5.03 10.43 4.59
C VAL A 14 6.24 10.92 3.82
N ARG A 15 6.89 10.02 3.08
CA ARG A 15 8.03 10.33 2.21
C ARG A 15 7.80 9.84 0.80
N SER A 16 8.23 10.63 -0.18
CA SER A 16 8.20 10.23 -1.58
C SER A 16 9.08 9.00 -1.84
N SER A 17 8.57 8.07 -2.63
CA SER A 17 9.39 6.99 -3.20
C SER A 17 10.20 7.44 -4.40
N ILE A 18 9.78 8.52 -5.07
CA ILE A 18 10.53 9.20 -6.12
C ILE A 18 11.53 10.12 -5.43
N VAL A 19 12.82 9.78 -5.52
CA VAL A 19 13.90 10.44 -4.77
C VAL A 19 14.78 11.31 -5.67
N LYS A 20 15.30 12.40 -5.10
CA LYS A 20 16.22 13.37 -5.73
C LYS A 20 17.54 12.72 -6.19
N HIS A 21 18.05 11.80 -5.37
CA HIS A 21 19.24 11.00 -5.64
C HIS A 21 19.04 9.61 -5.05
N TYR A 22 19.40 8.57 -5.81
CA TYR A 22 19.47 7.20 -5.31
C TYR A 22 20.91 6.70 -5.41
N GLY A 23 21.54 6.37 -4.27
CA GLY A 23 22.97 6.02 -4.19
C GLY A 23 23.29 4.56 -4.52
N HIS A 24 22.28 3.67 -4.52
CA HIS A 24 22.46 2.23 -4.70
C HIS A 24 21.83 1.76 -6.01
N ILE A 25 22.38 2.20 -7.13
CA ILE A 25 21.85 1.86 -8.46
C ILE A 25 22.12 0.40 -8.83
N THR A 26 21.20 -0.49 -8.50
CA THR A 26 21.19 -1.88 -8.99
C THR A 26 20.71 -1.99 -10.45
N ILE A 27 19.93 -1.00 -10.92
CA ILE A 27 19.39 -0.96 -12.29
C ILE A 27 19.87 0.32 -13.00
N PRO A 28 20.62 0.20 -14.11
CA PRO A 28 21.09 1.34 -14.91
C PRO A 28 19.95 2.26 -15.38
N ARG A 29 20.28 3.55 -15.62
CA ARG A 29 19.30 4.55 -16.11
C ARG A 29 18.59 4.11 -17.40
N HIS A 30 19.31 3.51 -18.34
CA HIS A 30 18.78 3.11 -19.64
C HIS A 30 17.85 1.89 -19.61
N LEU A 31 17.70 1.21 -18.45
CA LEU A 31 16.73 0.13 -18.26
C LEU A 31 15.48 0.60 -17.49
N ARG A 32 15.41 1.90 -17.17
CA ARG A 32 14.33 2.53 -16.38
C ARG A 32 13.50 3.43 -17.27
N ASP A 33 12.77 2.79 -18.18
CA ASP A 33 12.01 3.47 -19.21
C ASP A 33 10.61 3.91 -18.77
N ILE A 34 9.95 3.09 -17.95
CA ILE A 34 8.55 3.29 -17.56
C ILE A 34 8.43 3.09 -16.06
N PHE A 35 7.87 4.10 -15.39
CA PHE A 35 7.52 4.06 -13.98
C PHE A 35 6.01 4.06 -13.83
N ILE A 36 5.50 3.23 -12.93
CA ILE A 36 4.07 3.09 -12.65
C ILE A 36 3.86 3.25 -11.15
N THR A 37 3.01 4.20 -10.78
CA THR A 37 2.48 4.36 -9.42
C THR A 37 0.97 4.18 -9.44
N GLU A 38 0.36 4.20 -8.26
CA GLU A 38 -1.08 4.24 -8.08
C GLU A 38 -1.76 5.46 -8.75
N TYR A 39 -1.00 6.51 -9.08
CA TYR A 39 -1.51 7.74 -9.69
C TYR A 39 -1.36 7.79 -11.21
N GLY A 40 -0.55 6.91 -11.81
CA GLY A 40 -0.41 6.84 -13.25
C GLY A 40 0.90 6.26 -13.74
N ILE A 41 1.19 6.52 -15.02
CA ILE A 41 2.33 5.98 -15.75
C ILE A 41 3.19 7.13 -16.25
N ALA A 42 4.49 7.09 -15.95
CA ALA A 42 5.49 7.98 -16.52
C ALA A 42 6.35 7.21 -17.52
N ASP A 43 6.16 7.49 -18.81
CA ASP A 43 7.04 7.03 -19.88
C ASP A 43 8.19 8.03 -20.05
N LEU A 44 9.43 7.58 -19.87
CA LEU A 44 10.63 8.40 -19.88
C LEU A 44 11.45 8.25 -21.16
N ARG A 45 11.04 7.38 -22.08
CA ARG A 45 11.82 7.05 -23.29
C ARG A 45 11.99 8.30 -24.16
N GLY A 46 13.24 8.58 -24.54
CA GLY A 46 13.60 9.71 -25.39
C GLY A 46 13.38 11.10 -24.76
N LYS A 47 13.05 11.19 -23.47
CA LYS A 47 12.85 12.47 -22.78
C LYS A 47 14.17 13.04 -22.26
N ASN A 48 14.29 14.37 -22.33
CA ASN A 48 15.36 15.09 -21.66
C ASN A 48 15.15 15.13 -20.13
N ASP A 49 16.15 15.56 -19.37
CA ASP A 49 16.09 15.61 -17.91
C ASP A 49 14.90 16.43 -17.38
N SER A 50 14.55 17.55 -18.03
CA SER A 50 13.43 18.39 -17.63
C SER A 50 12.11 17.63 -17.78
N ASP A 51 11.87 17.04 -18.94
CA ASP A 51 10.64 16.31 -19.23
C ASP A 51 10.52 15.00 -18.45
N ILE A 52 11.64 14.37 -18.11
CA ILE A 52 11.67 13.24 -17.17
C ILE A 52 11.16 13.70 -15.80
N ILE A 53 11.66 14.82 -15.28
CA ILE A 53 11.23 15.32 -13.97
C ILE A 53 9.75 15.69 -13.99
N LYS A 54 9.28 16.37 -15.05
CA LYS A 54 7.84 16.69 -15.19
C LYS A 54 6.97 15.43 -15.18
N ALA A 55 7.37 14.39 -15.93
CA ALA A 55 6.65 13.13 -15.98
C ALA A 55 6.64 12.41 -14.62
N LEU A 56 7.76 12.41 -13.90
CA LEU A 56 7.85 11.84 -12.55
C LEU A 56 7.01 12.62 -11.52
N LEU A 57 6.98 13.96 -11.61
CA LEU A 57 6.13 14.79 -10.75
C LEU A 57 4.64 14.46 -10.96
N ASN A 58 4.21 14.21 -12.19
CA ASN A 58 2.83 13.89 -12.52
C ASN A 58 2.33 12.56 -11.91
N ILE A 59 3.24 11.64 -11.58
CA ILE A 59 2.92 10.36 -10.92
C ILE A 59 3.33 10.32 -9.44
N SER A 60 3.83 11.44 -8.92
CA SER A 60 4.21 11.60 -7.51
C SER A 60 3.00 11.94 -6.64
N ASP A 61 3.10 11.64 -5.35
CA ASP A 61 2.09 11.96 -4.33
C ASP A 61 2.08 13.46 -4.10
N SER A 62 0.90 14.07 -4.11
CA SER A 62 0.76 15.53 -4.04
C SER A 62 1.31 16.12 -2.75
N ARG A 63 1.38 15.35 -1.66
CA ARG A 63 2.00 15.79 -0.40
C ARG A 63 3.52 16.00 -0.52
N CYS A 64 4.17 15.39 -1.52
CA CYS A 64 5.62 15.49 -1.74
C CYS A 64 5.99 16.19 -3.06
N GLN A 65 5.02 16.49 -3.92
CA GLN A 65 5.25 17.05 -5.25
C GLN A 65 5.99 18.38 -5.23
N GLU A 66 5.63 19.28 -4.33
CA GLU A 66 6.19 20.63 -4.29
C GLU A 66 7.67 20.62 -3.86
N GLU A 67 8.02 19.85 -2.83
CA GLU A 67 9.40 19.69 -2.38
C GLU A 67 10.33 19.14 -3.48
N LEU A 68 9.79 18.28 -4.35
CA LEU A 68 10.51 17.76 -5.51
C LEU A 68 10.64 18.81 -6.62
N ARG A 69 9.59 19.60 -6.86
CA ARG A 69 9.58 20.70 -7.84
C ARG A 69 10.60 21.77 -7.45
N GLU A 70 10.54 22.26 -6.22
CA GLU A 70 11.44 23.28 -5.68
C GLU A 70 12.91 22.84 -5.78
N TRP A 71 13.19 21.58 -5.43
CA TRP A 71 14.53 21.03 -5.60
C TRP A 71 14.97 21.07 -7.07
N ALA A 72 14.11 20.66 -8.00
CA ALA A 72 14.45 20.64 -9.42
C ALA A 72 14.68 22.05 -9.98
N VAL A 73 13.91 23.05 -9.54
CA VAL A 73 14.11 24.47 -9.86
C VAL A 73 15.44 24.97 -9.28
N SER A 74 15.73 24.67 -8.01
CA SER A 74 16.99 25.08 -7.35
C SER A 74 18.24 24.52 -8.02
N LYS A 75 18.10 23.39 -8.73
CA LYS A 75 19.18 22.74 -9.49
C LYS A 75 19.19 23.12 -10.98
N GLY A 76 18.34 24.05 -11.39
CA GLY A 76 18.23 24.50 -12.78
C GLY A 76 17.70 23.42 -13.75
N LYS A 77 17.04 22.38 -13.24
CA LYS A 77 16.49 21.28 -14.06
C LYS A 77 15.08 21.56 -14.56
N LEU A 78 14.36 22.44 -13.87
CA LEU A 78 13.08 22.99 -14.28
C LEU A 78 13.17 24.51 -14.29
N SER A 79 12.34 25.13 -15.13
CA SER A 79 12.17 26.58 -15.12
C SER A 79 11.48 27.03 -13.84
N ALA A 80 11.79 28.25 -13.37
CA ALA A 80 11.24 28.78 -12.11
C ALA A 80 9.72 28.98 -12.16
N ASP A 81 9.18 29.23 -13.36
CA ASP A 81 7.75 29.39 -13.65
C ASP A 81 7.03 28.06 -13.90
N TYR A 82 7.74 26.92 -13.87
CA TYR A 82 7.10 25.63 -14.08
C TYR A 82 6.12 25.32 -12.94
N VAL A 83 4.87 25.05 -13.31
CA VAL A 83 3.80 24.61 -12.42
C VAL A 83 3.36 23.20 -12.81
N ILE A 84 3.15 22.35 -11.81
CA ILE A 84 2.62 21.00 -12.03
C ILE A 84 1.19 21.13 -12.58
N PRO A 85 0.85 20.44 -13.68
CA PRO A 85 -0.49 20.54 -14.26
C PRO A 85 -1.57 20.12 -13.25
N LYS A 86 -2.66 20.90 -13.18
CA LYS A 86 -3.76 20.73 -12.21
C LYS A 86 -4.35 19.32 -12.17
N ALA A 87 -4.30 18.59 -13.29
CA ALA A 87 -4.77 17.20 -13.36
C ALA A 87 -3.99 16.24 -12.43
N TYR A 88 -2.77 16.60 -12.04
CA TYR A 88 -1.87 15.78 -11.22
C TYR A 88 -1.67 16.32 -9.81
N THR A 89 -2.33 17.44 -9.43
CA THR A 89 -2.17 18.06 -8.10
C THR A 89 -3.14 17.49 -7.05
N ASN A 90 -3.88 16.43 -7.39
CA ASN A 90 -4.76 15.71 -6.48
C ASN A 90 -4.41 14.21 -6.43
N ASN A 91 -3.11 13.91 -6.47
CA ASN A 91 -2.55 12.58 -6.33
C ASN A 91 -2.42 12.26 -4.84
N THR A 92 -3.54 12.02 -4.17
CA THR A 92 -3.59 11.62 -2.75
C THR A 92 -4.31 10.30 -2.56
N PRO A 93 -4.02 9.55 -1.48
CA PRO A 93 -4.75 8.32 -1.18
C PRO A 93 -6.25 8.54 -1.05
N GLU A 94 -6.66 9.67 -0.47
CA GLU A 94 -8.06 10.02 -0.23
C GLU A 94 -8.79 10.28 -1.55
N ALA A 95 -8.20 11.09 -2.44
CA ALA A 95 -8.77 11.37 -3.76
C ALA A 95 -8.84 10.12 -4.64
N LEU A 96 -7.82 9.25 -4.54
CA LEU A 96 -7.83 7.97 -5.24
C LEU A 96 -8.95 7.06 -4.71
N ALA A 97 -9.11 6.97 -3.38
CA ALA A 97 -10.17 6.18 -2.76
C ALA A 97 -11.56 6.68 -3.16
N GLU A 98 -11.79 8.00 -3.17
CA GLU A 98 -13.05 8.61 -3.61
C GLU A 98 -13.35 8.28 -5.08
N ARG A 99 -12.34 8.39 -5.96
CA ARG A 99 -12.49 8.03 -7.39
C ARG A 99 -12.81 6.55 -7.60
N LEU A 100 -12.28 5.68 -6.75
CA LEU A 100 -12.50 4.23 -6.85
C LEU A 100 -13.79 3.78 -6.17
N GLN A 101 -14.32 4.53 -5.20
CA GLN A 101 -15.49 4.17 -4.39
C GLN A 101 -16.68 3.64 -5.21
N PRO A 102 -17.10 4.29 -6.33
CA PRO A 102 -18.23 3.81 -7.13
C PRO A 102 -17.99 2.44 -7.77
N PHE A 103 -16.73 2.07 -7.99
CA PHE A 103 -16.32 0.85 -8.68
C PHE A 103 -15.97 -0.29 -7.73
N MET A 104 -15.78 -0.01 -6.43
CA MET A 104 -15.31 -1.00 -5.44
C MET A 104 -16.18 -2.26 -5.37
N GLN A 105 -17.48 -2.16 -5.63
CA GLN A 105 -18.39 -3.32 -5.64
C GLN A 105 -18.20 -4.22 -6.87
N HIS A 106 -17.64 -3.69 -7.95
CA HIS A 106 -17.46 -4.40 -9.22
C HIS A 106 -16.02 -4.88 -9.41
N LEU A 107 -15.08 -4.39 -8.59
CA LEU A 107 -13.68 -4.76 -8.66
C LEU A 107 -13.42 -6.00 -7.79
N PRO A 108 -12.86 -7.09 -8.37
CA PRO A 108 -12.45 -8.22 -7.56
C PRO A 108 -11.31 -7.82 -6.62
N SER A 109 -11.22 -8.46 -5.45
CA SER A 109 -10.09 -8.24 -4.52
C SER A 109 -8.74 -8.58 -5.15
N PHE A 110 -8.72 -9.47 -6.15
CA PHE A 110 -7.53 -9.88 -6.90
C PHE A 110 -7.83 -9.83 -8.41
N PRO A 111 -7.49 -8.72 -9.10
CA PRO A 111 -7.86 -8.53 -10.52
C PRO A 111 -7.15 -9.47 -11.49
N PHE A 112 -6.03 -10.07 -11.10
CA PHE A 112 -5.29 -11.04 -11.91
C PHE A 112 -5.46 -12.48 -11.41
N GLY A 113 -6.46 -12.73 -10.57
CA GLY A 113 -6.62 -13.99 -9.86
C GLY A 113 -5.70 -14.13 -8.66
N THR A 114 -5.85 -15.24 -7.95
CA THR A 114 -5.05 -15.57 -6.78
C THR A 114 -4.95 -17.08 -6.64
N ASP A 115 -3.78 -17.56 -6.22
CA ASP A 115 -3.59 -18.97 -5.87
C ASP A 115 -4.19 -19.31 -4.50
N PHE A 116 -4.66 -18.31 -3.75
CA PHE A 116 -5.34 -18.52 -2.48
C PHE A 116 -6.74 -19.08 -2.68
N THR A 117 -7.04 -20.12 -1.93
CA THR A 117 -8.40 -20.63 -1.72
C THR A 117 -9.27 -19.59 -1.00
N ALA A 118 -10.59 -19.73 -1.10
CA ALA A 118 -11.54 -18.83 -0.43
C ALA A 118 -11.32 -18.75 1.09
N ASP A 119 -10.92 -19.88 1.71
CA ASP A 119 -10.61 -19.98 3.13
C ASP A 119 -9.30 -19.24 3.47
N GLU A 120 -8.27 -19.35 2.63
CA GLU A 120 -7.01 -18.59 2.82
C GLU A 120 -7.21 -17.09 2.68
N LEU A 121 -8.08 -16.64 1.77
CA LEU A 121 -8.41 -15.22 1.65
C LEU A 121 -9.05 -14.66 2.92
N LYS A 122 -9.90 -15.44 3.60
CA LYS A 122 -10.48 -15.05 4.88
C LYS A 122 -9.43 -15.02 5.98
N ILE A 123 -8.57 -16.03 6.05
CA ILE A 123 -7.45 -16.09 7.01
C ILE A 123 -6.53 -14.87 6.84
N VAL A 124 -6.14 -14.54 5.60
CA VAL A 124 -5.27 -13.38 5.32
C VAL A 124 -5.91 -12.08 5.78
N LYS A 125 -7.21 -11.87 5.55
CA LYS A 125 -7.94 -10.68 6.02
C LYS A 125 -7.92 -10.58 7.55
N ALA A 126 -8.22 -11.69 8.25
CA ALA A 126 -8.19 -11.75 9.70
C ALA A 126 -6.79 -11.45 10.27
N LEU A 127 -5.74 -12.00 9.65
CA LEU A 127 -4.34 -11.74 10.04
C LEU A 127 -3.92 -10.29 9.81
N GLN A 128 -4.37 -9.67 8.70
CA GLN A 128 -4.11 -8.25 8.43
C GLN A 128 -4.80 -7.35 9.46
N ALA A 129 -6.06 -7.63 9.80
CA ALA A 129 -6.80 -6.92 10.84
C ALA A 129 -6.15 -7.07 12.23
N LEU A 130 -5.64 -8.27 12.54
CA LEU A 130 -4.92 -8.53 13.78
C LEU A 130 -3.59 -7.76 13.82
N LYS A 131 -2.85 -7.72 12.71
CA LYS A 131 -1.60 -6.96 12.61
C LYS A 131 -1.84 -5.47 12.85
N SER A 132 -2.82 -4.86 12.17
CA SER A 132 -3.15 -3.44 12.37
C SER A 132 -3.64 -3.15 13.79
N SER A 133 -4.38 -4.07 14.39
CA SER A 133 -4.85 -3.91 15.77
C SER A 133 -3.72 -4.03 16.79
N THR A 134 -2.70 -4.85 16.52
CA THR A 134 -1.51 -4.98 17.38
C THR A 134 -0.68 -3.67 17.39
N GLU A 135 -0.73 -2.89 16.32
CA GLU A 135 -0.13 -1.56 16.23
C GLU A 135 -0.97 -0.47 16.94
N HIS A 136 -2.21 -0.77 17.34
CA HIS A 136 -3.14 0.12 18.04
C HIS A 136 -3.79 -0.53 19.29
N PRO A 137 -3.13 -0.54 20.45
CA PRO A 137 -3.52 -1.34 21.63
C PRO A 137 -4.91 -1.03 22.20
N LEU A 138 -5.46 0.18 21.98
CA LEU A 138 -6.80 0.55 22.44
C LEU A 138 -7.92 -0.02 21.56
N GLN A 139 -7.65 -0.36 20.29
CA GLN A 139 -8.61 -1.04 19.42
C GLN A 139 -8.71 -2.54 19.74
N LEU A 140 -7.63 -3.17 20.21
CA LEU A 140 -7.63 -4.59 20.62
C LEU A 140 -8.70 -4.92 21.66
N LEU A 141 -8.93 -4.03 22.63
CA LEU A 141 -9.92 -4.25 23.68
C LEU A 141 -11.36 -4.24 23.16
N LYS A 142 -11.68 -3.42 22.15
CA LYS A 142 -13.02 -3.40 21.56
C LYS A 142 -13.26 -4.62 20.67
N THR A 143 -12.29 -4.99 19.84
CA THR A 143 -12.42 -6.12 18.91
C THR A 143 -12.49 -7.47 19.64
N ALA A 144 -11.70 -7.63 20.72
CA ALA A 144 -11.70 -8.84 21.56
C ALA A 144 -13.02 -9.04 22.34
N ILE A 145 -13.79 -7.97 22.59
CA ILE A 145 -15.09 -8.06 23.27
C ILE A 145 -16.20 -8.32 22.24
N SER A 146 -16.15 -7.74 21.04
CA SER A 146 -17.13 -8.02 19.98
C SER A 146 -17.04 -9.45 19.43
N SER A 147 -15.86 -10.07 19.49
CA SER A 147 -15.62 -11.45 19.05
C SER A 147 -16.23 -12.51 19.95
N ILE A 148 -16.60 -12.18 21.18
CA ILE A 148 -17.29 -13.11 22.09
C ILE A 148 -18.73 -13.39 21.62
N PHE A 149 -19.27 -12.56 20.70
CA PHE A 149 -20.67 -12.60 20.27
C PHE A 149 -20.91 -13.03 18.82
N LYS A 150 -19.87 -13.46 18.10
CA LYS A 150 -20.00 -13.91 16.72
C LYS A 150 -19.92 -15.44 16.68
N ASP A 151 -21.08 -16.09 16.74
CA ASP A 151 -21.23 -17.52 16.42
C ASP A 151 -21.01 -17.70 14.91
N GLU A 152 -19.75 -17.91 14.50
CA GLU A 152 -19.46 -18.60 13.24
C GLU A 152 -19.35 -20.10 13.50
N ASP A 153 -19.88 -20.92 12.59
CA ASP A 153 -19.89 -22.37 12.70
C ASP A 153 -18.50 -22.92 13.08
N ASP A 154 -18.41 -23.57 14.25
CA ASP A 154 -17.18 -24.08 14.88
C ASP A 154 -16.33 -24.94 13.93
N THR A 155 -16.99 -25.60 12.97
CA THR A 155 -16.36 -26.42 11.92
C THR A 155 -15.52 -25.61 10.92
N THR A 156 -15.94 -24.39 10.58
CA THR A 156 -15.23 -23.51 9.64
C THR A 156 -14.00 -22.91 10.32
N VAL A 157 -14.16 -22.50 11.58
CA VAL A 157 -13.08 -21.98 12.42
C VAL A 157 -12.01 -23.06 12.64
N HIS A 158 -12.42 -24.31 12.89
CA HIS A 158 -11.51 -25.45 13.01
C HIS A 158 -10.67 -25.67 11.74
N ARG A 159 -11.27 -25.56 10.54
CA ARG A 159 -10.53 -25.68 9.28
C ARG A 159 -9.47 -24.58 9.10
N TYR A 160 -9.76 -23.36 9.58
CA TYR A 160 -8.81 -22.25 9.51
C TYR A 160 -7.64 -22.45 10.48
N LEU A 161 -7.94 -22.93 11.67
CA LEU A 161 -6.94 -23.24 12.70
C LEU A 161 -6.03 -24.40 12.28
N GLU A 162 -6.57 -25.42 11.63
CA GLU A 162 -5.80 -26.54 11.07
C GLU A 162 -4.82 -26.05 10.00
N ARG A 163 -5.29 -25.24 9.05
CA ARG A 163 -4.45 -24.65 7.98
C ARG A 163 -3.36 -23.72 8.51
N MET A 164 -3.60 -23.04 9.64
CA MET A 164 -2.61 -22.21 10.30
C MET A 164 -1.64 -22.99 11.20
N GLY A 165 -1.81 -24.31 11.33
CA GLY A 165 -0.96 -25.15 12.19
C GLY A 165 -1.23 -25.00 13.69
N PHE A 166 -2.36 -24.40 14.08
CA PHE A 166 -2.76 -24.22 15.49
C PHE A 166 -3.61 -25.37 16.04
N ASN A 167 -3.59 -26.54 15.41
CA ASN A 167 -4.35 -27.70 15.90
C ASN A 167 -3.74 -28.27 17.19
N GLU A 168 -2.41 -28.19 17.33
CA GLU A 168 -1.67 -28.57 18.52
C GLU A 168 -0.95 -27.36 19.14
N THR A 169 -1.71 -26.46 19.77
CA THR A 169 -1.10 -25.33 20.49
C THR A 169 -0.47 -25.84 21.80
N HIS A 170 0.85 -25.93 21.85
CA HIS A 170 1.60 -26.38 23.03
C HIS A 170 1.98 -25.19 23.94
N SER A 171 2.04 -23.97 23.39
CA SER A 171 2.47 -22.75 24.11
C SER A 171 1.32 -21.80 24.48
N LEU A 172 1.45 -21.10 25.61
CA LEU A 172 0.54 -20.02 26.04
C LEU A 172 0.42 -18.91 24.97
N LYS A 173 1.51 -18.61 24.26
CA LYS A 173 1.53 -17.63 23.17
C LYS A 173 0.64 -18.06 22.01
N GLU A 174 0.66 -19.33 21.66
CA GLU A 174 -0.16 -19.90 20.58
C GLU A 174 -1.64 -19.92 20.95
N LYS A 175 -1.97 -20.18 22.23
CA LYS A 175 -3.35 -20.10 22.73
C LYS A 175 -3.90 -18.68 22.68
N VAL A 176 -3.09 -17.67 23.00
CA VAL A 176 -3.47 -16.26 22.87
C VAL A 176 -3.63 -15.87 21.40
N MET A 177 -2.70 -16.28 20.53
CA MET A 177 -2.78 -16.02 19.08
C MET A 177 -4.01 -16.68 18.44
N LYS A 178 -4.33 -17.92 18.83
CA LYS A 178 -5.53 -18.64 18.43
C LYS A 178 -6.80 -17.89 18.81
N ARG A 179 -6.90 -17.40 20.06
CA ARG A 179 -8.06 -16.61 20.52
C ARG A 179 -8.18 -15.27 19.81
N LEU A 180 -7.06 -14.57 19.61
CA LEU A 180 -7.04 -13.31 18.88
C LEU A 180 -7.43 -13.51 17.41
N PHE A 181 -6.95 -14.56 16.77
CA PHE A 181 -7.35 -14.91 15.41
C PHE A 181 -8.83 -15.23 15.32
N MET A 182 -9.36 -16.10 16.19
CA MET A 182 -10.80 -16.43 16.24
C MET A 182 -11.68 -15.18 16.38
N GLY A 183 -11.19 -14.14 17.04
CA GLY A 183 -11.94 -12.89 17.16
C GLY A 183 -11.80 -11.90 16.01
N ASN A 184 -10.98 -12.19 15.01
CA ASN A 184 -10.78 -11.36 13.82
C ASN A 184 -11.21 -12.06 12.51
N VAL A 185 -11.72 -13.30 12.58
CA VAL A 185 -12.40 -13.98 11.46
C VAL A 185 -13.80 -13.39 11.28
#